data_AF-A0A6B0H8K6-F1
#
_entry.id   AF-A0A6B0H8K6-F1
#
_cell.length_a   1.000
_cell.length_b   1.000
_cell.length_c   1.000
_cell.angle_alpha   90.00
_cell.angle_beta   90.00
_cell.angle_gamma   90.00
#
_symmetry.space_group_name_H-M   'P 1'
#
loop_
_entity.id
_entity.type
_entity.pdbx_description
1 polymer ?
#
loop_
_entity_poly.entity_id
_entity_poly.type
_entity_poly.pdbx_seq_one_letter_code
_entity_poly.pdbx_strand_id
1 'polypeptide(L)' 'MSKSNRAAMDIGCPACDATVNTSVPPGPGIVEESDSNRLRGSETVCRSCGHELELYYY' A
#
# COMPACT_ATOMS: atom_id res chain seq x y z
N MET A 1 21.36 7.23 5.96
CA MET A 1 20.46 6.70 4.91
C MET A 1 19.19 6.21 5.58
N SER A 2 18.10 6.97 5.48
CA SER A 2 16.82 6.62 6.10
C SER A 2 16.20 5.46 5.34
N LYS A 3 16.29 4.23 5.86
CA LYS A 3 15.48 3.11 5.37
C LYS A 3 14.03 3.46 5.66
N SER A 4 13.31 3.89 4.62
CA SER A 4 11.86 3.98 4.65
C SER A 4 11.34 2.55 4.84
N ASN A 5 11.03 2.17 6.09
CA ASN A 5 10.60 0.83 6.47
C ASN A 5 9.17 0.60 5.96
N ARG A 6 9.02 0.33 4.65
CA ARG A 6 7.72 -0.04 4.08
C ARG A 6 7.20 -1.29 4.78
N ALA A 7 5.99 -1.22 5.31
CA ALA A 7 5.32 -2.36 5.91
C ALA A 7 4.75 -3.24 4.80
N ALA A 8 5.11 -4.52 4.80
CA ALA A 8 4.45 -5.50 3.95
C ALA A 8 3.02 -5.72 4.45
N MET A 9 2.05 -5.67 3.55
CA MET A 9 0.64 -5.94 3.79
C MET A 9 0.15 -6.98 2.80
N ASP A 10 -0.70 -7.88 3.28
CA ASP A 10 -1.38 -8.87 2.47
C ASP A 10 -2.85 -8.47 2.32
N ILE A 11 -3.29 -8.27 1.09
CA ILE A 11 -4.69 -7.93 0.76
C ILE A 11 -5.29 -9.01 -0.13
N GLY A 12 -6.60 -9.19 -0.07
CA GLY A 12 -7.31 -10.09 -1.00
C GLY A 12 -7.55 -9.42 -2.35
N CYS A 13 -7.34 -10.17 -3.44
CA CYS A 13 -7.77 -9.73 -4.77
C CYS A 13 -9.29 -9.91 -4.91
N PRO A 14 -10.07 -8.85 -5.19
CA PRO A 14 -11.52 -8.95 -5.28
C PRO A 14 -12.01 -9.76 -6.49
N ALA A 15 -11.13 -10.03 -7.47
CA ALA A 15 -11.47 -10.80 -8.66
C ALA A 15 -11.32 -12.32 -8.49
N CYS A 16 -10.41 -12.78 -7.62
CA CYS A 16 -10.10 -14.21 -7.51
C CYS A 16 -9.77 -14.69 -6.09
N ASP A 17 -9.96 -13.85 -5.08
CA ASP A 17 -9.65 -14.09 -3.66
C ASP A 17 -8.19 -14.47 -3.37
N ALA A 18 -7.29 -14.32 -4.34
CA ALA A 18 -5.87 -14.57 -4.14
C ALA A 18 -5.23 -13.49 -3.27
N THR A 19 -4.28 -13.89 -2.43
CA THR A 19 -3.48 -12.96 -1.63
C THR A 19 -2.52 -12.16 -2.52
N VAL A 20 -2.62 -10.84 -2.44
CA VAL A 20 -1.70 -9.89 -3.07
C VAL A 20 -0.82 -9.28 -1.98
N ASN A 21 0.48 -9.53 -2.08
CA ASN A 21 1.46 -8.89 -1.21
C ASN A 21 1.77 -7.49 -1.77
N THR A 22 1.52 -6.47 -0.96
CA THR A 22 1.78 -5.06 -1.28
C THR A 22 2.62 -4.43 -0.17
N SER A 23 3.24 -3.29 -0.46
CA SER A 23 4.01 -2.55 0.54
C SER A 23 3.43 -1.15 0.66
N VAL A 24 2.96 -0.78 1.85
CA VAL A 24 2.63 0.61 2.16
C VAL A 24 3.82 1.26 2.87
N PRO A 25 4.12 2.54 2.62
CA PRO A 25 5.06 3.26 3.47
C PRO A 25 4.62 3.12 4.93
N PRO A 26 5.57 3.09 5.89
CA PRO A 26 5.19 3.20 7.28
C PRO A 26 4.43 4.52 7.39
N GLY A 27 3.15 4.45 7.76
CA GLY A 27 2.37 5.65 8.03
C GLY A 27 3.12 6.49 9.06
N PRO A 28 3.08 7.83 8.96
CA PRO A 28 3.71 8.67 9.97
C PRO A 28 3.04 8.31 11.29
N GLY A 29 3.77 7.60 12.16
CA GLY A 29 3.29 7.31 13.49
C GLY A 29 3.21 8.62 14.23
N ILE A 30 2.07 9.32 14.16
CA ILE A 30 1.68 10.48 14.96
C ILE A 30 2.75 11.56 15.22
N VAL A 31 3.78 11.70 14.36
CA VAL A 31 4.78 12.76 14.49
C VAL A 31 4.81 13.60 13.23
N GLU A 32 4.59 14.88 13.48
CA GLU A 32 4.38 16.01 12.60
C GLU A 32 5.37 16.09 11.43
N GLU A 33 4.84 16.20 10.21
CA GLU A 33 5.34 17.18 9.25
C GLU A 33 4.27 17.43 8.19
N SER A 34 4.07 18.70 7.87
CA SER A 34 2.92 19.36 7.27
C SER A 34 2.46 18.91 5.86
N ASP A 35 2.94 17.77 5.37
CA ASP A 35 2.55 17.10 4.11
C ASP A 35 1.83 15.75 4.34
N SER A 36 1.73 15.28 5.59
CA SER A 36 1.28 13.93 5.99
C SER A 36 -0.24 13.70 5.98
N ASN A 37 -1.04 14.62 5.43
CA ASN A 37 -2.50 14.50 5.36
C ASN A 37 -3.03 14.44 3.91
N ARG A 38 -2.16 14.13 2.95
CA ARG A 38 -2.52 14.00 1.55
C ARG A 38 -2.76 12.53 1.24
N LEU A 39 -3.97 12.20 0.78
CA LEU A 39 -4.29 10.88 0.25
C LEU A 39 -3.26 10.49 -0.81
N ARG A 40 -2.55 9.40 -0.57
CA ARG A 40 -1.61 8.77 -1.49
C ARG A 40 -2.30 7.59 -2.14
N GLY A 41 -2.06 7.41 -3.44
CA GLY A 41 -2.46 6.21 -4.18
C GLY A 41 -1.24 5.38 -4.57
N SER A 42 -1.37 4.06 -4.57
CA SER A 42 -0.45 3.15 -5.25
C SER A 42 -1.22 2.11 -6.06
N GLU A 43 -0.73 1.83 -7.26
CA GLU A 43 -1.25 0.76 -8.12
C GLU A 43 -0.47 -0.52 -7.89
N THR A 44 -1.17 -1.66 -7.89
CA THR A 44 -0.59 -3.00 -7.84
C THR A 44 -1.39 -3.95 -8.73
N VAL A 45 -0.78 -5.08 -9.11
CA VAL A 45 -1.42 -6.07 -9.98
C VAL A 45 -1.42 -7.42 -9.29
N CYS A 46 -2.57 -8.07 -9.26
CA CYS A 46 -2.69 -9.44 -8.81
C CYS A 46 -1.95 -10.38 -9.78
N ARG A 47 -0.91 -11.05 -9.31
CA ARG A 47 -0.15 -12.01 -10.12
C ARG A 47 -0.94 -13.27 -10.49
N SER A 48 -2.01 -13.58 -9.76
CA SER A 48 -2.81 -14.79 -9.98
C SER A 48 -3.81 -14.65 -11.13
N CYS A 49 -4.41 -13.47 -11.31
CA CYS A 49 -5.44 -13.25 -12.33
C CYS A 49 -5.15 -12.06 -13.27
N GLY A 50 -4.10 -11.28 -13.02
CA GLY A 50 -3.74 -10.10 -13.80
C GLY A 50 -4.61 -8.87 -13.52
N HIS A 51 -5.46 -8.90 -12.50
CA HIS A 51 -6.34 -7.77 -12.16
C HIS A 51 -5.55 -6.63 -11.50
N GLU A 52 -5.78 -5.40 -11.97
CA GLU A 52 -5.19 -4.18 -11.41
C GLU A 52 -5.97 -3.76 -10.16
N LEU A 53 -5.24 -3.29 -9.15
CA LEU A 53 -5.79 -2.78 -7.90
C LEU A 53 -5.16 -1.44 -7.56
N GLU A 54 -5.98 -0.54 -7.05
CA GLU A 54 -5.53 0.74 -6.51
C GLU A 54 -5.70 0.76 -4.99
N LEU A 55 -4.65 1.20 -4.30
CA LEU A 55 -4.59 1.28 -2.85
C LEU A 55 -4.44 2.74 -2.45
N TYR A 56 -5.26 3.18 -1.49
CA TYR A 56 -5.23 4.53 -0.98
C TYR A 56 -4.89 4.55 0.50
N TYR A 57 -3.95 5.41 0.89
CA TYR A 57 -3.49 5.55 2.27
C TYR A 57 -3.16 7.02 2.61
N TYR A 58 -3.19 7.36 3.89
CA TYR A 58 -2.78 8.66 4.42
C TYR A 58 -1.39 8.57 5.05
#